data_AF-A0A371LXP3-F1
#
_entry.id   AF-A0A371LXP3-F1
#
_cell.length_a   1.000
_cell.length_b   1.000
_cell.length_c   1.000
_cell.angle_alpha   90.00
_cell.angle_beta   90.00
_cell.angle_gamma   90.00
#
_symmetry.space_group_name_H-M   'P 1'
#
loop_
_entity.id
_entity.type
_entity.pdbx_description
1 polymer ?
#
loop_
_entity_poly.entity_id
_entity_poly.type
_entity_poly.pdbx_seq_one_letter_code
_entity_poly.pdbx_strand_id
1 'polypeptide(L)' 'MYELKAFGKLVYIGKASNLQRRLLEHLRERNPNYFRYQTAGFFQRPSSMEKNELTNFENNHGGFPAW' A
#
# COMPACT_ATOMS: atom_id res chain seq x y z
N MET A 1 6.83 -0.04 -2.62
CA MET A 1 5.48 0.38 -2.20
C MET A 1 4.64 -0.89 -1.98
N TYR A 2 3.67 -0.85 -1.09
CA TYR A 2 2.78 -1.96 -0.82
C TYR A 2 1.34 -1.48 -0.61
N GLU A 3 0.44 -2.38 -0.95
CA GLU A 3 -1.00 -2.26 -0.85
C GLU A 3 -1.49 -3.33 0.13
N LEU A 4 -2.30 -2.94 1.11
CA LEU A 4 -3.04 -3.87 1.95
C LEU A 4 -4.50 -3.84 1.56
N LYS A 5 -5.09 -5.03 1.44
CA LYS A 5 -6.50 -5.23 1.12
C LYS A 5 -7.16 -6.03 2.23
N ALA A 6 -8.32 -5.57 2.69
CA ALA A 6 -9.19 -6.29 3.61
C ALA A 6 -10.53 -6.56 2.92
N PHE A 7 -10.98 -7.81 2.95
CA PHE A 7 -12.25 -8.23 2.32
C PHE A 7 -12.43 -7.73 0.87
N GLY A 8 -11.35 -7.77 0.08
CA GLY A 8 -11.36 -7.32 -1.32
C GLY A 8 -11.28 -5.80 -1.53
N LYS A 9 -11.36 -4.98 -0.48
CA LYS A 9 -11.21 -3.52 -0.53
C LYS A 9 -9.79 -3.12 -0.18
N LEU A 10 -9.22 -2.17 -0.93
CA LEU A 10 -7.95 -1.55 -0.57
C LEU A 10 -8.14 -0.70 0.67
N VAL A 11 -7.32 -0.96 1.70
CA VAL A 11 -7.41 -0.29 3.01
C VAL A 11 -6.15 0.49 3.36
N TYR A 12 -5.03 0.24 2.68
CA TYR A 12 -3.80 0.96 2.95
C TYR A 12 -2.86 0.94 1.76
N ILE A 13 -2.21 2.07 1.50
CA ILE A 13 -1.09 2.20 0.57
C ILE A 13 0.07 2.80 1.34
N GLY A 14 1.25 2.22 1.23
CA GLY A 14 2.43 2.80 1.85
C GLY A 14 3.74 2.37 1.22
N LYS A 15 4.83 2.93 1.72
CA LYS A 15 6.20 2.54 1.38
C LYS A 15 6.92 1.90 2.57
N ALA A 16 7.78 0.93 2.28
CA ALA A 16 8.69 0.32 3.24
C ALA A 16 10.00 -0.04 2.54
N SER A 17 11.11 0.12 3.26
CA SER A 17 12.42 -0.42 2.86
C SER A 17 12.52 -1.91 3.20
N ASN A 18 11.99 -2.33 4.35
CA ASN A 18 11.87 -3.73 4.76
C ASN A 18 10.39 -4.15 4.77
N LEU A 19 9.97 -4.80 3.68
CA LEU A 19 8.57 -5.19 3.47
C LEU A 19 8.13 -6.24 4.49
N GLN A 20 8.98 -7.24 4.77
CA GLN A 20 8.67 -8.35 5.66
C GLN A 20 8.41 -7.85 7.08
N ARG A 21 9.29 -7.00 7.62
CA ARG A 21 9.09 -6.39 8.94
C ARG A 21 7.80 -5.60 9.00
N ARG A 22 7.53 -4.79 7.96
CA ARG A 22 6.34 -3.94 7.94
C ARG A 22 5.04 -4.75 7.84
N LEU A 23 5.03 -5.84 7.08
CA LEU A 23 3.89 -6.77 7.04
C LEU A 23 3.65 -7.45 8.38
N LEU A 24 4.70 -7.84 9.10
CA LEU A 24 4.56 -8.42 10.45
C LEU A 24 3.99 -7.41 11.47
N GLU A 25 4.39 -6.14 11.39
CA GLU A 25 3.79 -5.06 12.19
C GLU A 25 2.28 -4.93 11.89
N HIS A 26 1.91 -4.92 10.60
CA HIS A 26 0.50 -4.84 10.19
C HIS A 26 -0.34 -6.06 10.55
N LEU A 27 0.24 -7.26 10.57
CA LEU A 27 -0.48 -8.48 10.99
C LEU A 27 -0.86 -8.43 12.47
N ARG A 28 -0.05 -7.78 13.33
CA ARG A 28 -0.36 -7.62 14.75
C ARG A 28 -1.44 -6.59 15.02
N GLU A 29 -1.44 -5.49 14.28
CA GLU A 29 -2.33 -4.36 14.56
C GLU A 29 -3.62 -4.37 13.74
N ARG A 30 -3.58 -4.89 12.50
CA ARG A 30 -4.59 -4.59 11.48
C ARG A 30 -5.16 -5.83 10.76
N ASN A 31 -4.43 -6.96 10.78
CA ASN A 31 -4.82 -8.24 10.17
C ASN A 31 -5.40 -8.15 8.74
N PRO A 32 -4.61 -7.67 7.75
CA PRO A 32 -5.05 -7.61 6.35
C PRO A 32 -5.19 -9.02 5.75
N ASN A 33 -6.31 -9.27 5.05
CA ASN A 33 -6.56 -10.56 4.40
C ASN A 33 -5.75 -10.77 3.11
N TYR A 34 -5.26 -9.69 2.49
CA TYR A 34 -4.49 -9.72 1.26
C TYR A 34 -3.45 -8.61 1.25
N PHE A 35 -2.28 -8.89 0.68
CA PHE A 35 -1.23 -7.90 0.46
C PHE A 35 -0.68 -8.00 -0.97
N ARG A 36 -0.32 -6.86 -1.54
CA ARG A 36 0.41 -6.75 -2.81
C ARG A 36 1.57 -5.79 -2.61
N TYR A 37 2.70 -6.02 -3.27
CA TYR A 37 3.81 -5.09 -3.25
C TYR A 37 4.39 -4.87 -4.64
N GLN A 38 5.00 -3.70 -4.80
CA GLN A 38 5.73 -3.32 -6.00
C GLN A 38 7.07 -2.72 -5.58
N THR A 39 8.16 -3.31 -6.08
CA THR A 39 9.51 -2.78 -5.92
C THR A 39 9.71 -1.61 -6.88
N ALA A 40 10.32 -0.54 -6.38
CA ALA A 40 10.67 0.58 -7.24
C ALA A 40 11.87 0.19 -8.13
N GLY A 41 11.77 0.46 -9.42
CA GLY A 41 12.90 0.29 -10.35
C GLY A 41 14.02 1.30 -10.10
N PHE A 42 15.18 1.11 -10.75
CA PHE A 42 16.39 1.90 -10.54
C PHE A 42 16.21 3.42 -10.70
N PHE A 43 15.30 3.85 -11.57
CA PHE A 43 14.97 5.26 -11.82
C PHE A 43 13.66 5.71 -11.18
N GLN A 44 12.90 4.80 -10.56
CA GLN A 44 11.63 5.10 -9.93
C GLN A 44 11.82 5.34 -8.44
N ARG A 45 11.29 6.46 -7.94
CA ARG A 45 11.30 6.75 -6.50
C ARG A 45 10.07 6.09 -5.85
N PRO A 46 10.22 5.33 -4.75
CA PRO A 46 9.10 4.71 -4.05
C PRO A 46 8.00 5.71 -3.64
N SER A 47 8.38 6.95 -3.29
CA SER A 47 7.45 8.04 -2.96
C SER A 47 6.62 8.51 -4.14
N SER A 48 7.18 8.51 -5.34
CA SER A 48 6.44 8.86 -6.56
C SER A 48 5.44 7.77 -6.94
N MET A 49 5.79 6.50 -6.72
CA MET A 49 4.88 5.37 -6.94
C MET A 49 3.72 5.39 -5.94
N GLU A 50 4.02 5.61 -4.67
CA GLU A 50 3.00 5.78 -3.62
C GLU A 50 2.03 6.92 -3.95
N LYS A 51 2.55 8.09 -4.34
CA LYS A 51 1.71 9.23 -4.73
C LYS A 51 0.84 8.91 -5.93
N ASN A 52 1.40 8.26 -6.96
CA ASN A 52 0.65 7.91 -8.17
C ASN A 52 -0.49 6.92 -7.86
N GLU A 53 -0.22 5.91 -7.03
CA GLU A 53 -1.22 4.92 -6.64
C GLU A 53 -2.30 5.52 -5.72
N LEU A 54 -1.92 6.40 -4.80
CA LEU A 54 -2.88 7.17 -3.99
C LEU A 54 -3.76 8.08 -4.87
N THR A 55 -3.19 8.82 -5.81
CA THR A 55 -3.94 9.66 -6.75
C THR A 55 -4.84 8.84 -7.66
N ASN A 56 -4.36 7.71 -8.19
CA ASN A 56 -5.18 6.80 -8.98
C ASN A 56 -6.33 6.22 -8.15
N PHE A 57 -6.08 5.85 -6.89
CA PHE A 57 -7.12 5.35 -6.01
C PHE A 57 -8.17 6.43 -5.71
N GLU A 58 -7.74 7.64 -5.35
CA GLU A 58 -8.62 8.78 -5.11
C GLU A 58 -9.51 9.09 -6.33
N ASN A 59 -8.92 9.10 -7.53
CA ASN A 59 -9.65 9.32 -8.78
C ASN A 59 -10.69 8.22 -9.08
N ASN A 60 -10.38 6.95 -8.76
CA ASN A 60 -11.25 5.82 -9.06
C ASN A 60 -12.31 5.55 -7.98
N HIS A 61 -12.03 5.89 -6.72
CA HIS A 61 -12.85 5.52 -5.57
C HIS A 61 -13.39 6.72 -4.78
N GLY A 62 -13.03 7.95 -5.14
CA GLY A 62 -13.56 9.19 -4.57
C GLY A 62 -13.01 9.55 -3.19
N GLY A 63 -11.97 8.86 -2.71
CA GLY A 63 -11.35 9.14 -1.43
C GLY A 63 -10.18 8.20 -1.12
N PHE A 64 -9.35 8.59 -0.17
CA PHE A 64 -8.26 7.74 0.31
C PHE A 64 -8.81 6.50 1.01
N PRO A 65 -8.08 5.37 0.93
CA PRO A 65 -8.49 4.19 1.66
C PRO A 65 -8.56 4.54 3.14
N ALA A 66 -9.66 4.16 3.79
CA ALA A 66 -9.88 4.45 5.19
C ALA A 66 -8.96 3.55 6.02
N TRP A 67 -7.70 3.98 6.26
CA TRP A 67 -6.88 3.62 7.43
C TRP A 67 -5.42 4.10 7.42
#